data_AF-A0A949X3U1-F1
#
_entry.id   AF-A0A949X3U1-F1
#
_cell.length_a   1.000
_cell.length_b   1.000
_cell.length_c   1.000
_cell.angle_alpha   90.00
_cell.angle_beta   90.00
_cell.angle_gamma   90.00
#
_symmetry.space_group_name_H-M   'P 1'
#
loop_
_entity.id
_entity.type
_entity.pdbx_description
1 polymer ?
#
loop_
_entity_poly.entity_id
_entity_poly.type
_entity_poly.pdbx_seq_one_letter_code
_entity_poly.pdbx_strand_id
1 'polypeptide(L)'
;MAFVLPAFGSSEGSFQRTLQVNGLASIDLTTGSGNVNVRTGSSGQVQVTGRVKVTNWFGGDSEKQLKTIIDNPPIQQSGNDIRIGNSGSSELFHNVSISYDLVVPPDTHLRSHTGSGNQTVE
;
A
#
# COMPACT_ATOMS: atom_id res chain seq x y z
N MET A 1 -19.93 21.03 -26.72
CA MET A 1 -19.00 19.89 -26.84
C MET A 1 -18.05 19.92 -25.65
N ALA A 2 -18.17 18.98 -24.72
CA ALA A 2 -17.23 18.84 -23.62
C ALA A 2 -16.02 18.03 -24.09
N PHE A 3 -14.83 18.62 -24.03
CA PHE A 3 -13.58 17.91 -24.27
C PHE A 3 -13.31 16.99 -23.09
N VAL A 4 -13.43 15.68 -23.29
CA VAL A 4 -12.83 14.68 -22.41
C VAL A 4 -11.39 14.50 -22.89
N LEU A 5 -10.43 15.01 -22.12
CA LEU A 5 -9.02 14.76 -22.39
C LEU A 5 -8.76 13.26 -22.22
N PRO A 6 -8.16 12.55 -23.18
CA PRO A 6 -7.69 11.19 -22.95
C PRO A 6 -6.61 11.27 -21.87
N ALA A 7 -6.85 10.64 -20.73
CA ALA A 7 -5.85 10.51 -19.67
C ALA A 7 -4.68 9.70 -20.22
N PHE A 8 -3.54 10.35 -20.41
CA PHE A 8 -2.31 9.72 -20.85
C PHE A 8 -1.81 8.72 -19.78
N GLY A 9 -1.88 7.43 -20.09
CA GLY A 9 -0.88 6.39 -19.76
C GLY A 9 -0.37 6.29 -18.32
N SER A 10 -1.25 6.17 -17.32
CA SER A 10 -0.85 5.69 -15.99
C SER A 10 -1.90 4.69 -15.50
N SER A 11 -1.45 3.49 -15.14
CA SER A 11 -2.33 2.47 -14.56
C SER A 11 -2.34 2.69 -13.05
N GLU A 12 -3.50 3.06 -12.53
CA GLU A 12 -3.72 3.21 -11.09
C GLU A 12 -4.73 2.18 -10.60
N GLY A 13 -4.53 1.72 -9.37
CA GLY A 13 -5.47 0.83 -8.72
C GLY A 13 -5.27 0.78 -7.22
N SER A 14 -6.21 0.16 -6.53
CA SER A 14 -6.21 0.08 -5.08
C SER A 14 -6.65 -1.29 -4.62
N PHE A 15 -6.16 -1.66 -3.45
CA PHE A 15 -6.61 -2.85 -2.74
C PHE A 15 -6.89 -2.48 -1.28
N GLN A 16 -7.88 -3.15 -0.72
CA GLN A 16 -8.22 -3.04 0.70
C GLN A 16 -8.17 -4.42 1.33
N ARG A 17 -7.56 -4.49 2.50
CA ARG A 17 -7.52 -5.68 3.35
C ARG A 17 -7.92 -5.29 4.77
N THR A 18 -8.84 -6.06 5.31
CA THR A 18 -9.26 -5.94 6.72
C THR A 18 -8.75 -7.18 7.43
N LEU A 19 -7.90 -6.97 8.42
CA LEU A 19 -7.25 -8.02 9.20
C LEU A 19 -7.78 -7.90 10.63
N GLN A 20 -8.34 -8.98 11.16
CA GLN A 20 -8.81 -9.01 12.54
C GLN A 20 -7.65 -9.36 13.48
N VAL A 21 -7.54 -8.63 14.58
CA VAL A 21 -6.47 -8.79 15.58
C VAL A 21 -7.11 -8.96 16.95
N ASN A 22 -6.69 -9.99 17.70
CA ASN A 22 -7.28 -10.33 19.00
C ASN A 22 -6.45 -9.79 20.19
N GLY A 23 -5.63 -8.76 19.96
CA GLY A 23 -4.69 -8.21 20.95
C GLY A 23 -3.81 -7.12 20.34
N LEU A 24 -2.67 -6.84 20.98
CA LEU A 24 -1.66 -5.90 20.49
C LEU A 24 -1.28 -6.22 19.05
N ALA A 25 -1.61 -5.34 18.11
CA ALA A 25 -1.26 -5.51 16.71
C ALA A 25 0.17 -5.01 16.47
N SER A 26 1.00 -5.84 15.82
CA SER A 26 2.35 -5.45 15.41
C SER A 26 2.34 -5.28 13.90
N ILE A 27 2.57 -4.07 13.41
CA ILE A 27 2.52 -3.78 11.98
C ILE A 27 3.90 -3.32 11.54
N ASP A 28 4.47 -4.02 10.56
CA ASP A 28 5.71 -3.65 9.90
C ASP A 28 5.40 -3.31 8.45
N LEU A 29 5.46 -2.02 8.13
CA LEU A 29 5.20 -1.50 6.81
C LEU A 29 6.51 -1.04 6.20
N THR A 30 6.85 -1.57 5.04
CA THR A 30 8.00 -1.12 4.26
C THR A 30 7.52 -0.61 2.91
N THR A 31 7.91 0.60 2.52
CA THR A 31 7.62 1.13 1.17
C THR A 31 8.82 1.88 0.62
N GLY A 32 9.12 1.68 -0.66
CA GLY A 32 10.23 2.37 -1.33
C GLY A 32 9.87 3.82 -1.68
N SER A 33 8.72 4.00 -2.31
CA SER A 33 8.25 5.24 -2.95
C SER A 33 6.76 5.43 -2.71
N GLY A 34 6.40 6.53 -2.04
CA GLY A 34 5.00 6.88 -1.75
C GLY A 34 4.82 7.50 -0.37
N ASN A 35 3.56 7.67 0.01
CA ASN A 35 3.20 8.21 1.32
C ASN A 35 2.58 7.13 2.18
N VAL A 36 2.94 7.13 3.45
CA VAL A 36 2.35 6.26 4.47
C VAL A 36 1.51 7.16 5.37
N ASN A 37 0.21 6.91 5.40
CA ASN A 37 -0.72 7.55 6.32
C ASN A 37 -1.21 6.50 7.30
N VAL A 38 -1.22 6.86 8.56
CA VAL A 38 -1.57 5.97 9.66
C VAL A 38 -2.57 6.71 10.50
N ARG A 39 -3.70 6.06 10.76
CA ARG A 39 -4.80 6.61 11.54
C ARG A 39 -5.23 5.60 12.58
N THR A 40 -5.61 6.09 13.74
CA THR A 40 -6.20 5.27 14.79
C THR A 40 -7.71 5.12 14.56
N GLY A 41 -8.23 3.90 14.67
CA GLY A 41 -9.64 3.57 14.45
C GLY A 41 -10.21 2.62 15.49
N SER A 42 -11.17 1.79 15.09
CA SER A 42 -11.86 0.85 15.98
C SER A 42 -10.92 -0.22 16.53
N SER A 43 -11.10 -0.57 17.80
CA SER A 43 -10.34 -1.63 18.47
C SER A 43 -10.55 -3.00 17.79
N GLY A 44 -9.50 -3.83 17.72
CA GLY A 44 -9.57 -5.23 17.26
C GLY A 44 -9.56 -5.46 15.74
N GLN A 45 -9.41 -4.41 14.93
CA GLN A 45 -9.32 -4.56 13.47
C GLN A 45 -8.29 -3.61 12.87
N VAL A 46 -7.50 -4.13 11.94
CA VAL A 46 -6.53 -3.36 11.15
C VAL A 46 -7.03 -3.31 9.72
N GLN A 47 -7.32 -2.11 9.22
CA GLN A 47 -7.64 -1.90 7.82
C GLN A 47 -6.40 -1.36 7.10
N VAL A 48 -6.03 -2.01 6.01
CA VAL A 48 -4.89 -1.64 5.18
C VAL A 48 -5.43 -1.32 3.79
N THR A 49 -5.24 -0.09 3.36
CA THR A 49 -5.58 0.37 2.02
C THR A 49 -4.31 0.73 1.27
N GLY A 50 -3.97 -0.05 0.25
CA GLY A 50 -2.83 0.22 -0.63
C GLY A 50 -3.31 0.83 -1.94
N ARG A 51 -2.74 1.97 -2.32
CA ARG A 51 -2.95 2.65 -3.61
C ARG A 51 -1.68 2.53 -4.44
N VAL A 52 -1.76 1.81 -5.55
CA VAL A 52 -0.64 1.53 -6.44
C VAL A 52 -0.81 2.37 -7.69
N LYS A 53 0.21 3.17 -8.02
CA LYS A 53 0.26 3.96 -9.25
C LYS A 53 1.49 3.54 -10.04
N VAL A 54 1.27 2.95 -11.20
CA VAL A 54 2.32 2.57 -12.15
C VAL A 54 2.39 3.65 -13.23
N THR A 55 3.53 4.34 -13.30
CA THR A 55 3.78 5.38 -14.30
C THR A 55 4.69 4.80 -15.36
N ASN A 56 4.13 4.23 -16.43
CA ASN A 56 4.92 3.66 -17.52
C ASN A 56 4.58 4.36 -18.84
N TRP A 57 5.59 4.98 -19.47
CA TRP A 57 5.41 5.71 -20.73
C TRP A 57 5.25 4.77 -21.95
N PHE A 58 5.67 3.51 -21.82
CA PHE A 58 5.52 2.47 -22.84
C PHE A 58 4.33 1.56 -22.49
N GLY A 59 3.23 1.73 -23.21
CA GLY A 59 1.89 1.25 -22.85
C GLY A 59 1.59 -0.23 -23.12
N GLY A 60 2.05 -1.13 -22.25
CA GLY A 60 1.65 -2.54 -22.31
C GLY A 60 1.68 -3.31 -20.99
N ASP A 61 2.68 -3.05 -20.13
CA ASP A 61 2.93 -3.91 -18.95
C ASP A 61 2.46 -3.31 -17.62
N SER A 62 2.12 -2.02 -17.58
CA SER A 62 1.70 -1.34 -16.36
C SER A 62 0.41 -1.92 -15.76
N GLU A 63 -0.54 -2.30 -16.61
CA GLU A 63 -1.81 -2.87 -16.16
C GLU A 63 -1.64 -4.31 -15.67
N LYS A 64 -0.82 -5.12 -16.32
CA LYS A 64 -0.49 -6.47 -15.85
C LYS A 64 0.25 -6.43 -14.51
N GLN A 65 1.26 -5.56 -14.39
CA GLN A 65 2.02 -5.37 -13.16
C GLN A 65 1.13 -4.86 -12.02
N LEU A 66 0.29 -3.86 -12.30
CA LEU A 66 -0.72 -3.38 -11.36
C LEU A 66 -1.64 -4.53 -10.92
N LYS A 67 -2.17 -5.30 -11.86
CA LYS A 67 -3.06 -6.42 -11.56
C LYS A 67 -2.37 -7.47 -10.70
N THR A 68 -1.11 -7.82 -10.98
CA THR A 68 -0.34 -8.75 -10.14
C THR A 68 -0.18 -8.25 -8.71
N ILE A 69 0.07 -6.96 -8.51
CA ILE A 69 0.19 -6.36 -7.17
C ILE A 69 -1.17 -6.31 -6.47
N ILE A 70 -2.27 -6.03 -7.17
CA ILE A 70 -3.61 -5.98 -6.57
C ILE A 70 -4.13 -7.39 -6.23
N ASP A 71 -3.89 -8.36 -7.12
CA ASP A 71 -4.33 -9.76 -7.00
C ASP A 71 -3.55 -10.45 -5.88
N ASN A 72 -2.24 -10.15 -5.78
CA ASN A 72 -1.36 -10.62 -4.70
C ASN A 72 -0.71 -9.41 -3.99
N PRO A 73 -1.48 -8.72 -3.13
CA PRO A 73 -0.93 -7.59 -2.40
C PRO A 73 0.16 -8.10 -1.46
N PRO A 74 1.28 -7.36 -1.29
CA PRO A 74 2.38 -7.74 -0.42
C PRO A 74 2.00 -7.53 1.05
N ILE A 75 0.90 -8.14 1.49
CA ILE A 75 0.39 -8.14 2.86
C ILE A 75 0.46 -9.56 3.38
N GLN A 76 1.18 -9.76 4.46
CA GLN A 76 1.26 -11.02 5.18
C GLN A 76 0.78 -10.81 6.61
N GLN A 77 -0.20 -11.60 7.04
CA GLN A 77 -0.66 -11.64 8.42
C GLN A 77 -0.21 -12.97 9.05
N SER A 78 0.45 -12.88 10.20
CA SER A 78 0.81 -14.00 11.05
C SER A 78 0.26 -13.74 12.46
N GLY A 79 -0.99 -14.13 12.69
CA GLY A 79 -1.68 -13.85 13.95
C GLY A 79 -1.89 -12.35 14.16
N ASN A 80 -1.19 -11.77 15.13
CA ASN A 80 -1.20 -10.34 15.46
C ASN A 80 -0.10 -9.53 14.74
N ASP A 81 0.85 -10.20 14.07
CA ASP A 81 1.90 -9.57 13.29
C ASP A 81 1.46 -9.39 11.83
N ILE A 82 1.57 -8.18 11.31
CA ILE A 82 1.16 -7.80 9.96
C ILE A 82 2.36 -7.18 9.26
N ARG A 83 2.80 -7.77 8.14
CA ARG A 83 3.88 -7.24 7.31
C ARG A 83 3.34 -6.76 5.98
N ILE A 84 3.72 -5.54 5.59
CA ILE A 84 3.22 -4.87 4.40
C ILE A 84 4.40 -4.36 3.58
N GLY A 85 4.41 -4.65 2.27
CA GLY A 85 5.35 -4.09 1.31
C GLY A 85 6.79 -4.65 1.36
N ASN A 86 7.09 -5.60 2.25
CA ASN A 86 8.35 -6.33 2.26
C ASN A 86 8.34 -7.48 1.23
N SER A 87 8.32 -7.13 -0.06
CA SER A 87 8.63 -8.06 -1.14
C SER A 87 9.95 -7.60 -1.76
N GLY A 88 11.02 -8.34 -1.50
CA GLY A 88 12.43 -7.97 -1.77
C GLY A 88 12.85 -7.74 -3.23
N SER A 89 11.92 -7.44 -4.13
CA SER A 89 12.18 -7.22 -5.55
C SER A 89 12.10 -5.73 -5.87
N SER A 90 13.14 -4.98 -5.54
CA SER A 90 13.25 -3.53 -5.83
C SER A 90 13.05 -3.19 -7.32
N GLU A 91 13.23 -4.17 -8.21
CA GLU A 91 13.02 -4.05 -9.66
C GLU A 91 11.53 -4.03 -10.05
N LEU A 92 10.65 -4.71 -9.31
CA LEU A 92 9.19 -4.72 -9.59
C LEU A 92 8.51 -3.41 -9.16
N PHE A 93 9.19 -2.60 -8.36
CA PHE A 93 8.70 -1.30 -7.91
C PHE A 93 9.37 -0.13 -8.64
N HIS A 94 10.21 -0.39 -9.63
CA HIS A 94 10.77 0.65 -10.49
C HIS A 94 9.63 1.35 -11.26
N ASN A 95 9.54 2.69 -11.17
CA ASN A 95 8.45 3.50 -11.73
C ASN A 95 7.05 3.22 -11.14
N VAL A 96 7.00 2.58 -9.96
CA VAL A 96 5.77 2.37 -9.20
C VAL A 96 5.81 3.21 -7.93
N SER A 97 4.72 3.92 -7.66
CA SER A 97 4.50 4.61 -6.41
C SER A 97 3.38 3.94 -5.65
N ILE A 98 3.63 3.52 -4.42
CA ILE A 98 2.63 2.86 -3.57
C ILE A 98 2.41 3.68 -2.32
N SER A 99 1.21 4.23 -2.20
CA SER A 99 0.76 4.92 -0.99
C SER A 99 -0.07 3.98 -0.14
N TYR A 100 0.17 3.99 1.16
CA TYR A 100 -0.55 3.16 2.11
C TYR A 100 -1.33 4.04 3.08
N ASP A 101 -2.57 3.67 3.36
CA ASP A 101 -3.40 4.23 4.41
C ASP A 101 -3.80 3.11 5.36
N LEU A 102 -3.43 3.23 6.63
CA LEU A 102 -3.66 2.22 7.64
C LEU A 102 -4.59 2.79 8.69
N VAL A 103 -5.62 2.02 9.04
CA VAL A 103 -6.47 2.29 10.20
C VAL A 103 -6.23 1.18 11.20
N VAL A 104 -5.64 1.54 12.33
CA VAL A 104 -5.15 0.59 13.34
C VAL A 104 -5.84 0.83 14.68
N PRO A 105 -6.00 -0.18 15.54
CA PRO A 105 -6.53 0.06 16.87
C PRO A 105 -5.54 0.86 17.73
N PRO A 106 -5.99 1.54 18.80
CA PRO A 106 -5.13 2.36 19.66
C PRO A 106 -3.95 1.56 20.27
N ASP A 107 -4.16 0.28 20.57
CA ASP A 107 -3.12 -0.64 21.06
C ASP A 107 -2.39 -1.33 19.90
N THR A 108 -1.65 -0.55 19.10
CA THR A 108 -0.87 -1.05 17.96
C THR A 108 0.57 -0.55 18.00
N HIS A 109 1.50 -1.46 17.73
CA HIS A 109 2.89 -1.13 17.48
C HIS A 109 3.14 -1.08 15.97
N LEU A 110 3.20 0.13 15.40
CA LEU A 110 3.50 0.33 13.98
C LEU A 110 4.98 0.70 13.80
N ARG A 111 5.67 -0.04 12.94
CA ARG A 111 6.93 0.35 12.31
C ARG A 111 6.67 0.64 10.85
N SER A 112 6.99 1.85 10.41
CA SER A 112 7.03 2.19 9.00
C SER A 112 8.47 2.46 8.57
N HIS A 113 8.89 1.82 7.49
CA HIS A 113 10.19 1.99 6.88
C HIS A 113 9.98 2.51 5.46
N THR A 114 10.30 3.78 5.25
CA THR A 114 10.24 4.41 3.94
C THR A 114 11.65 4.63 3.41
N GLY A 115 11.88 4.31 2.15
CA GLY A 115 13.09 4.73 1.43
C GLY A 115 13.03 6.22 1.09
N SER A 116 13.02 6.56 -0.21
CA SER A 116 12.83 7.92 -0.71
C SER A 116 11.35 8.35 -0.62
N GLY A 117 10.82 8.50 0.59
CA GLY A 117 9.45 8.92 0.85
C GLY A 117 9.32 9.80 2.10
N ASN A 118 8.17 10.44 2.25
CA ASN A 118 7.82 11.21 3.44
C ASN A 118 6.92 10.37 4.35
N GLN A 119 7.12 10.49 5.66
CA GLN A 119 6.31 9.83 6.68
C GLN A 119 5.51 10.89 7.43
N THR A 120 4.19 10.72 7.47
CA THR A 120 3.31 11.52 8.32
C THR A 120 2.57 10.56 9.25
N VAL A 121 2.69 10.80 10.56
CA VAL A 121 1.95 10.08 11.59
C VAL A 121 0.98 11.09 12.20
N GLU A 122 -0.30 10.78 12.16
CA GLU A 122 -1.39 11.63 12.71
C GLU A 122 -2.11 10.92 13.85
#